data_AF-A0A5B0EJ04-F1
#
_entry.id   AF-A0A5B0EJ04-F1
#
_cell.length_a   1.000
_cell.length_b   1.000
_cell.length_c   1.000
_cell.angle_alpha   90.00
_cell.angle_beta   90.00
_cell.angle_gamma   90.00
#
_symmetry.space_group_name_H-M   'P 1'
#
loop_
_entity.id
_entity.type
_entity.pdbx_description
1 polymer ?
#
loop_
_entity_poly.entity_id
_entity_poly.type
_entity_poly.pdbx_seq_one_letter_code
_entity_poly.pdbx_strand_id
1 'polypeptide(L)'
;MPRNEEQLRGGNATDAVMRVGNTVRKPWQENTPAVHRFMEHLRDQGLSEAPQTYGKDPQGRHVVEFVAGTPAPHDRSLLADLLSTVGRSIRSIHDCAAGFTPAPGEPCSSLVPVADAEMICHNDLAPWSLVLGDEPVFIDCDGAGPSTRL
;
A
#
# COMPACT_ATOMS: atom_id res chain seq x y z
N MET A 1 -4.74 12.51 -25.20
CA MET A 1 -4.01 12.31 -23.94
C MET A 1 -4.42 13.41 -22.96
N PRO A 2 -4.92 13.10 -21.76
CA PRO A 2 -5.09 14.14 -20.75
C PRO A 2 -3.71 14.72 -20.47
N ARG A 3 -3.61 16.05 -20.42
CA ARG A 3 -2.36 16.80 -20.59
C ARG A 3 -1.43 16.77 -19.35
N ASN A 4 -1.54 15.78 -18.47
CA ASN A 4 -0.81 15.76 -17.18
C ASN A 4 -0.63 14.36 -16.55
N GLU A 5 -0.74 13.28 -17.33
CA GLU A 5 -0.41 11.94 -16.81
C GLU A 5 1.08 11.63 -17.04
N GLU A 6 1.81 11.37 -15.97
CA GLU A 6 3.20 10.93 -15.99
C GLU A 6 3.24 9.43 -15.67
N GLN A 7 3.86 8.63 -16.53
CA GLN A 7 4.06 7.22 -16.22
C GLN A 7 5.17 7.08 -15.16
N LEU A 8 4.83 6.51 -14.01
CA LEU A 8 5.82 6.14 -13.01
C LEU A 8 6.52 4.87 -13.46
N ARG A 9 7.86 4.90 -13.46
CA ARG A 9 8.72 3.75 -13.78
C ARG A 9 9.37 3.24 -12.50
N GLY A 10 9.14 1.98 -12.15
CA GLY A 10 9.64 1.37 -10.92
C GLY A 10 8.61 0.44 -10.26
N GLY A 11 8.96 -0.16 -9.12
CA GLY A 11 8.11 -1.11 -8.41
C GLY A 11 8.10 -2.52 -9.03
N ASN A 12 7.34 -3.44 -8.42
CA ASN A 12 7.09 -4.78 -8.94
C ASN A 12 5.81 -4.86 -9.81
N ALA A 13 5.23 -3.70 -10.17
CA ALA A 13 3.98 -3.64 -10.91
C ALA A 13 4.19 -3.97 -12.39
N THR A 14 3.40 -4.91 -12.91
CA THR A 14 3.38 -5.29 -14.34
C THR A 14 2.55 -4.34 -15.20
N ASP A 15 1.63 -3.60 -14.59
CA ASP A 15 0.70 -2.70 -15.27
C ASP A 15 1.13 -1.22 -15.20
N ALA A 16 0.61 -0.40 -16.12
CA ALA A 16 0.95 1.02 -16.19
C ALA A 16 0.41 1.79 -14.96
N VAL A 17 1.33 2.26 -14.12
CA VAL A 17 1.06 3.17 -13.01
C VAL A 17 1.24 4.61 -13.49
N MET A 18 0.18 5.42 -13.36
CA MET A 18 0.17 6.80 -13.85
C MET A 18 0.03 7.77 -12.68
N ARG A 19 0.95 8.73 -12.56
CA ARG A 19 0.79 9.88 -11.69
C ARG A 19 -0.01 10.97 -12.39
N VAL A 20 -0.97 11.55 -11.67
CA VAL A 20 -1.74 12.72 -12.10
C VAL A 20 -1.79 13.71 -10.93
N GLY A 21 -1.02 14.79 -11.02
CA GLY A 21 -0.86 15.73 -9.92
C GLY A 21 -0.33 15.05 -8.64
N ASN A 22 -1.11 15.10 -7.56
CA ASN A 22 -0.79 14.52 -6.25
C ASN A 22 -1.43 13.14 -6.03
N THR A 23 -1.77 12.44 -7.11
CA THR A 23 -2.44 11.14 -7.03
C THR A 23 -1.84 10.16 -8.03
N VAL A 24 -2.00 8.87 -7.75
CA VAL A 24 -1.63 7.75 -8.59
C VAL A 24 -2.89 7.08 -9.12
N ARG A 25 -2.83 6.55 -10.34
CA ARG A 25 -3.85 5.73 -11.00
C ARG A 25 -3.24 4.37 -11.31
N LYS A 26 -3.91 3.31 -10.90
CA LYS A 26 -3.57 1.92 -11.26
C LYS A 26 -4.85 1.17 -11.68
N PRO A 27 -4.74 0.00 -12.32
CA PRO A 27 -5.90 -0.82 -12.64
C PRO A 27 -6.76 -1.10 -11.41
N TRP A 28 -8.08 -1.06 -11.57
CA TRP A 28 -8.99 -1.53 -10.54
C TRP A 28 -9.08 -3.06 -10.58
N GLN A 29 -8.84 -3.69 -9.45
CA GLN A 29 -8.93 -5.14 -9.27
C GLN A 29 -10.13 -5.52 -8.40
N GLU A 30 -10.46 -6.81 -8.36
CA GLU A 30 -11.58 -7.33 -7.56
C GLU A 30 -11.43 -7.04 -6.06
N ASN A 31 -10.20 -7.05 -5.55
CA ASN A 31 -9.88 -6.78 -4.15
C ASN A 31 -9.66 -5.29 -3.82
N THR A 32 -9.60 -4.41 -4.83
CA THR A 32 -9.39 -2.98 -4.61
C THR A 32 -10.39 -2.32 -3.64
N PRO A 33 -11.70 -2.65 -3.64
CA PRO A 33 -12.62 -2.19 -2.60
C PRO A 33 -12.11 -2.45 -1.16
N ALA A 34 -11.68 -3.70 -0.88
CA ALA A 34 -11.19 -4.10 0.44
C ALA A 34 -9.88 -3.40 0.78
N VAL A 35 -8.99 -3.25 -0.20
CA VAL A 35 -7.72 -2.52 -0.06
C VAL A 35 -7.97 -1.06 0.29
N HIS A 36 -8.96 -0.41 -0.35
CA HIS A 36 -9.31 0.98 -0.02
C HIS A 36 -9.82 1.10 1.41
N ARG A 37 -10.76 0.25 1.82
CA ARG A 37 -11.26 0.20 3.21
C ARG A 37 -10.16 -0.10 4.22
N PHE A 38 -9.20 -0.95 3.86
CA PHE A 38 -8.06 -1.27 4.71
C PHE A 38 -7.19 -0.05 4.94
N MET A 39 -6.82 0.69 3.88
CA MET A 39 -6.04 1.93 4.01
C MET A 39 -6.80 3.01 4.81
N GLU A 40 -8.11 3.16 4.60
CA GLU A 40 -8.96 4.06 5.38
C GLU A 40 -8.96 3.67 6.87
N HIS A 41 -9.13 2.37 7.18
CA HIS A 41 -9.07 1.87 8.55
C HIS A 41 -7.71 2.13 9.21
N LEU A 42 -6.60 1.92 8.51
CA LEU A 42 -5.26 2.21 9.03
C LEU A 42 -5.14 3.68 9.47
N ARG A 43 -5.61 4.60 8.62
CA ARG A 43 -5.62 6.03 8.92
C ARG A 43 -6.51 6.36 10.11
N ASP A 44 -7.71 5.77 10.18
CA ASP A 44 -8.65 5.94 11.29
C ASP A 44 -8.11 5.42 12.62
N GLN A 45 -7.25 4.40 12.60
CA GLN A 45 -6.55 3.89 13.78
C GLN A 45 -5.28 4.69 14.15
N GLY A 46 -4.94 5.74 13.40
CA GLY A 46 -3.85 6.67 13.72
C GLY A 46 -2.62 6.58 12.83
N LEU A 47 -2.61 5.72 11.81
CA LEU A 47 -1.53 5.64 10.82
C LEU A 47 -1.67 6.77 9.78
N SER A 48 -1.37 8.00 10.21
CA SER A 48 -1.61 9.23 9.43
C SER A 48 -0.87 9.31 8.09
N GLU A 49 0.23 8.58 7.97
CA GLU A 49 1.10 8.51 6.80
C GLU A 49 0.63 7.51 5.74
N ALA A 50 -0.35 6.65 6.05
CA ALA A 50 -0.90 5.72 5.07
C ALA A 50 -1.58 6.49 3.91
N PRO A 51 -1.38 6.11 2.64
CA PRO A 51 -1.91 6.87 1.50
C PRO A 51 -3.44 7.04 1.55
N GLN A 52 -3.94 8.24 1.23
CA GLN A 52 -5.38 8.45 1.06
C GLN A 52 -5.93 7.74 -0.19
N THR A 53 -7.16 7.26 -0.09
CA THR A 53 -7.96 6.71 -1.18
C THR A 53 -8.90 7.77 -1.73
N TYR A 54 -9.15 7.76 -3.04
CA TYR A 54 -10.11 8.68 -3.68
C TYR A 54 -11.10 7.95 -4.60
N GLY A 55 -11.24 6.63 -4.42
CA GLY A 55 -12.18 5.81 -5.19
C GLY A 55 -11.72 5.56 -6.64
N LYS A 56 -12.62 5.78 -7.61
CA LYS A 56 -12.40 5.53 -9.04
C LYS A 56 -12.33 6.82 -9.83
N ASP A 57 -11.46 6.85 -10.85
CA ASP A 57 -11.49 7.89 -11.88
C ASP A 57 -12.55 7.55 -12.97
N PRO A 58 -12.82 8.47 -13.92
CA PRO A 58 -13.77 8.22 -15.01
C PRO A 58 -13.41 7.06 -15.94
N GLN A 59 -12.15 6.60 -15.94
CA GLN A 59 -11.67 5.45 -16.70
C GLN A 59 -11.80 4.14 -15.91
N GLY A 60 -12.31 4.20 -14.68
CA GLY A 60 -12.47 3.05 -13.80
C GLY A 60 -11.18 2.61 -13.11
N ARG A 61 -10.10 3.41 -13.15
CA ARG A 61 -8.86 3.15 -12.42
C ARG A 61 -9.02 3.55 -10.97
N HIS A 62 -8.42 2.80 -10.04
CA HIS A 62 -8.44 3.21 -8.64
C HIS A 62 -7.49 4.39 -8.42
N VAL A 63 -7.85 5.27 -7.50
CA VAL A 63 -7.15 6.51 -7.23
C VAL A 63 -6.64 6.52 -5.80
N VAL A 64 -5.34 6.72 -5.65
CA VAL A 64 -4.68 6.83 -4.34
C VAL A 64 -3.73 8.03 -4.32
N GLU A 65 -3.37 8.48 -3.13
CA GLU A 65 -2.42 9.57 -2.92
C GLU A 65 -1.04 9.24 -3.51
N PHE A 66 -0.41 10.24 -4.11
CA PHE A 66 0.99 10.16 -4.46
C PHE A 66 1.83 10.56 -3.25
N VAL A 67 2.59 9.61 -2.71
CA VAL A 67 3.52 9.86 -1.62
C VAL A 67 4.79 10.49 -2.17
N ALA A 68 5.07 11.73 -1.78
CA ALA A 68 6.29 12.42 -2.15
C ALA A 68 7.46 11.90 -1.30
N GLY A 69 8.57 11.57 -1.96
CA GLY A 69 9.78 11.09 -1.28
C GLY A 69 10.70 10.37 -2.25
N THR A 70 11.71 9.71 -1.68
CA THR A 70 12.69 8.93 -2.43
C THR A 70 12.39 7.44 -2.25
N PRO A 71 12.14 6.66 -3.31
CA PRO A 71 12.01 5.22 -3.19
C PRO A 71 13.25 4.62 -2.51
N ALA A 72 13.04 3.67 -1.59
CA ALA A 72 14.14 3.06 -0.88
C ALA A 72 15.08 2.33 -1.86
N PRO A 73 16.41 2.39 -1.63
CA PRO A 73 17.37 1.68 -2.47
C PRO A 73 17.13 0.18 -2.44
N HIS A 74 17.29 -0.47 -3.60
CA HIS A 74 17.21 -1.93 -3.70
C HIS A 74 18.40 -2.62 -3.00
N ASP A 75 19.53 -1.92 -2.89
CA ASP A 75 20.69 -2.39 -2.14
C ASP A 75 20.40 -2.31 -0.64
N ARG A 76 20.17 -3.48 -0.04
CA ARG A 76 19.84 -3.62 1.39
C ARG A 76 20.96 -3.12 2.31
N SER A 77 22.21 -3.07 1.85
CA SER A 77 23.31 -2.53 2.66
C SER A 77 23.13 -1.04 2.95
N LEU A 78 22.46 -0.32 2.04
CA LEU A 78 22.13 1.10 2.18
C LEU A 78 20.92 1.35 3.10
N LEU A 79 20.24 0.28 3.54
CA LEU A 79 19.10 0.36 4.47
C LEU A 79 19.48 0.01 5.91
N ALA A 80 20.74 -0.37 6.18
CA ALA A 80 21.17 -0.86 7.48
C ALA A 80 20.81 0.09 8.63
N ASP A 81 21.05 1.39 8.44
CA ASP A 81 20.76 2.42 9.45
C ASP A 81 19.25 2.72 9.59
N LEU A 82 18.45 2.31 8.60
CA LEU A 82 16.99 2.52 8.58
C LEU A 82 16.21 1.34 9.15
N LEU A 83 16.85 0.17 9.37
CA LEU A 83 16.16 -1.07 9.79
C LEU A 83 15.31 -0.88 11.06
N SER A 84 15.84 -0.13 12.04
CA SER A 84 15.09 0.14 13.28
C SER A 84 13.85 0.99 13.03
N THR A 85 13.94 1.98 12.13
CA THR A 85 12.81 2.84 11.76
C THR A 85 11.79 2.06 10.93
N VAL A 86 12.24 1.31 9.92
CA VAL A 86 11.40 0.44 9.10
C VAL A 86 10.65 -0.58 9.97
N GLY A 87 11.33 -1.21 10.93
CA GLY A 87 10.70 -2.14 11.87
C GLY A 87 9.61 -1.48 12.72
N ARG A 88 9.79 -0.22 13.13
CA ARG A 88 8.74 0.55 13.83
C ARG A 88 7.56 0.88 12.92
N SER A 89 7.80 1.23 11.65
CA SER A 89 6.74 1.47 10.67
C SER A 89 5.92 0.20 10.42
N ILE A 90 6.58 -0.95 10.21
CA ILE A 90 5.92 -2.25 10.03
C ILE A 90 5.07 -2.60 11.26
N ARG A 91 5.63 -2.44 12.46
CA ARG A 91 4.88 -2.65 13.69
C ARG A 91 3.65 -1.74 13.79
N SER A 92 3.79 -0.47 13.45
CA SER A 92 2.68 0.50 13.50
C SER A 92 1.57 0.15 12.51
N ILE A 93 1.94 -0.31 11.31
CA ILE A 93 0.99 -0.87 10.34
C ILE A 93 0.23 -2.05 10.94
N HIS A 94 0.92 -3.02 11.55
CA HIS A 94 0.26 -4.19 12.14
C HIS A 94 -0.59 -3.83 13.37
N ASP A 95 -0.18 -2.84 14.17
CA ASP A 95 -0.94 -2.36 15.33
C ASP A 95 -2.24 -1.67 14.86
N CYS A 96 -2.18 -0.84 13.80
CA CYS A 96 -3.35 -0.18 13.22
C CYS A 96 -4.24 -1.12 12.40
N ALA A 97 -3.68 -2.16 11.79
CA ALA A 97 -4.43 -3.16 11.04
C ALA A 97 -5.28 -4.07 11.94
N ALA A 98 -4.96 -4.13 13.23
CA ALA A 98 -5.70 -4.96 14.19
C ALA A 98 -7.19 -4.60 14.19
N GLY A 99 -8.03 -5.64 14.14
CA GLY A 99 -9.49 -5.48 14.14
C GLY A 99 -10.13 -5.10 12.80
N PHE A 100 -9.34 -4.86 11.74
CA PHE A 100 -9.92 -4.69 10.40
C PHE A 100 -10.55 -6.01 9.92
N THR A 101 -11.76 -5.93 9.39
CA THR A 101 -12.44 -7.05 8.73
C THR A 101 -13.02 -6.55 7.40
N PRO A 102 -12.74 -7.22 6.26
CA PRO A 102 -13.37 -6.92 4.98
C PRO A 102 -14.90 -7.01 5.06
N ALA A 103 -15.61 -6.30 4.18
CA ALA A 103 -17.06 -6.42 4.16
C ALA A 103 -17.49 -7.84 3.73
N PRO A 104 -18.65 -8.35 4.19
CA PRO A 104 -19.13 -9.66 3.78
C PRO A 104 -19.23 -9.79 2.25
N GLY A 105 -18.60 -10.82 1.69
CA GLY A 105 -18.60 -11.07 0.24
C GLY A 105 -17.61 -10.23 -0.57
N GLU A 106 -16.83 -9.36 0.08
CA GLU A 106 -15.77 -8.59 -0.57
C GLU A 106 -14.54 -9.47 -0.83
N PRO A 107 -13.99 -9.52 -2.05
CA PRO A 107 -12.78 -10.28 -2.33
C PRO A 107 -11.60 -9.73 -1.53
N CYS A 108 -11.06 -10.55 -0.63
CA CYS A 108 -9.85 -10.25 0.12
C CYS A 108 -9.11 -11.56 0.34
N SER A 109 -8.20 -11.88 -0.58
CA SER A 109 -7.40 -13.11 -0.55
C SER A 109 -5.92 -12.76 -0.59
N SER A 110 -5.12 -13.67 -0.05
CA SER A 110 -3.66 -13.58 -0.12
C SER A 110 -3.15 -14.39 -1.29
N LEU A 111 -2.11 -13.89 -1.95
CA LEU A 111 -1.43 -14.60 -3.05
C LEU A 111 -0.89 -15.95 -2.59
N VAL A 112 -0.46 -16.03 -1.34
CA VAL A 112 -0.04 -17.26 -0.66
C VAL A 112 -1.10 -17.60 0.37
N PRO A 113 -1.68 -18.82 0.35
CA PRO A 113 -2.62 -19.25 1.38
C PRO A 113 -1.98 -19.24 2.77
N VAL A 114 -2.68 -18.67 3.75
CA VAL A 114 -2.25 -18.62 5.15
C VAL A 114 -3.26 -19.43 5.98
N ALA A 115 -2.80 -20.54 6.56
CA ALA A 115 -3.66 -21.50 7.25
C ALA A 115 -4.30 -20.91 8.52
N ASP A 116 -3.54 -20.11 9.26
CA ASP A 116 -3.94 -19.54 10.55
C ASP A 116 -3.96 -18.01 10.48
N ALA A 117 -4.56 -17.46 9.42
CA ALA A 117 -4.67 -16.02 9.25
C ALA A 117 -5.48 -15.40 10.41
N GLU A 118 -4.86 -14.48 11.13
CA GLU A 118 -5.46 -13.81 12.30
C GLU A 118 -5.83 -12.35 12.02
N MET A 119 -5.33 -11.79 10.91
CA MET A 119 -5.55 -10.40 10.54
C MET A 119 -5.38 -10.17 9.03
N ILE A 120 -5.68 -8.95 8.59
CA ILE A 120 -5.31 -8.48 7.25
C ILE A 120 -3.98 -7.74 7.35
N CYS A 121 -3.00 -8.11 6.53
CA CYS A 121 -1.70 -7.45 6.44
C CYS A 121 -1.48 -6.88 5.05
N HIS A 122 -0.48 -6.00 4.91
CA HIS A 122 -0.10 -5.38 3.63
C HIS A 122 0.43 -6.41 2.60
N ASN A 123 1.12 -7.46 3.06
CA ASN A 123 1.68 -8.58 2.27
C ASN A 123 2.70 -8.21 1.17
N ASP A 124 3.14 -6.96 1.07
CA ASP A 124 4.19 -6.51 0.13
C ASP A 124 5.10 -5.47 0.78
N LEU A 125 5.57 -5.75 2.00
CA LEU A 125 6.47 -4.88 2.75
C LEU A 125 7.92 -5.13 2.31
N ALA A 126 8.39 -4.34 1.35
CA ALA A 126 9.69 -4.53 0.72
C ALA A 126 10.31 -3.18 0.30
N PRO A 127 11.61 -3.13 -0.07
CA PRO A 127 12.24 -1.87 -0.48
C PRO A 127 11.54 -1.18 -1.66
N TRP A 128 10.97 -1.93 -2.60
CA TRP A 128 10.28 -1.35 -3.76
C TRP A 128 8.95 -0.67 -3.41
N SER A 129 8.32 -1.04 -2.29
CA SER A 129 7.10 -0.43 -1.78
C SER A 129 7.37 0.61 -0.68
N LEU A 130 8.63 0.87 -0.34
CA LEU A 130 9.01 1.83 0.69
C LEU A 130 9.42 3.17 0.07
N VAL A 131 8.74 4.24 0.46
CA VAL A 131 9.10 5.63 0.13
C VAL A 131 9.69 6.30 1.37
N LEU A 132 10.91 6.82 1.23
CA LEU A 132 11.63 7.55 2.27
C LEU A 132 11.29 9.05 2.18
N GLY A 133 10.81 9.61 3.28
CA GLY A 133 10.54 11.04 3.47
C GLY A 133 10.85 11.43 4.92
N ASP A 134 10.07 12.37 5.47
CA ASP A 134 10.16 12.71 6.90
C ASP A 134 9.79 11.50 7.78
N GLU A 135 8.74 10.78 7.38
CA GLU A 135 8.40 9.46 7.90
C GLU A 135 8.42 8.43 6.75
N PRO A 136 8.89 7.18 6.96
CA PRO A 136 8.87 6.17 5.93
C PRO A 136 7.44 5.67 5.70
N VAL A 137 7.02 5.62 4.44
CA VAL A 137 5.68 5.20 4.05
C VAL A 137 5.75 3.96 3.18
N PHE A 138 4.96 2.94 3.52
CA PHE A 138 4.72 1.81 2.64
C PHE A 138 3.53 2.12 1.71
N ILE A 139 3.78 2.00 0.41
CA ILE A 139 2.79 2.11 -0.67
C ILE A 139 2.47 0.72 -1.23
N ASP A 140 1.63 0.63 -2.26
CA ASP A 140 1.30 -0.64 -2.93
C ASP A 140 0.61 -1.67 -2.01
N CYS A 141 -0.37 -1.23 -1.23
CA CYS A 141 -1.24 -2.09 -0.41
C CYS A 141 -2.15 -3.03 -1.22
N ASP A 142 -1.96 -3.19 -2.54
CA ASP A 142 -2.81 -4.01 -3.41
C ASP A 142 -2.75 -5.50 -3.06
N GLY A 143 -1.65 -5.93 -2.42
CA GLY A 143 -1.51 -7.28 -1.88
C GLY A 143 -2.24 -7.51 -0.55
N ALA A 144 -2.93 -6.50 -0.01
CA ALA A 144 -3.51 -6.60 1.33
C ALA A 144 -4.52 -7.75 1.42
N GLY A 145 -4.31 -8.62 2.40
CA GLY A 145 -5.04 -9.88 2.51
C GLY A 145 -4.76 -10.63 3.81
N PRO A 146 -5.47 -11.75 4.05
CA PRO A 146 -5.33 -12.58 5.24
C PRO A 146 -3.89 -13.03 5.50
N SER A 147 -3.37 -12.76 6.70
CA SER A 147 -2.01 -13.09 7.07
C SER A 147 -1.85 -13.24 8.59
N THR A 148 -0.61 -13.50 9.00
CA THR A 148 -0.15 -13.44 10.38
C THR A 148 0.64 -12.16 10.60
N ARG A 149 0.78 -11.73 11.86
CA ARG A 149 1.65 -10.60 12.22
C ARG A 149 3.15 -10.87 11.98
N LEU A 150 3.54 -12.15 11.91
CA LEU A 150 4.91 -12.65 11.75
C LEU A 150 5.20 -13.05 10.31
#